data_AF-A0A6I4ZFK9-F1
#
_entry.id   AF-A0A6I4ZFK9-F1
#
_cell.length_a   1.000
_cell.length_b   1.000
_cell.length_c   1.000
_cell.angle_alpha   90.00
_cell.angle_beta   90.00
_cell.angle_gamma   90.00
#
_symmetry.space_group_name_H-M   'P 1'
#
loop_
_entity.id
_entity.type
_entity.pdbx_description
1 polymer ?
#
loop_
_entity_poly.entity_id
_entity_poly.type
_entity_poly.pdbx_seq_one_letter_code
_entity_poly.pdbx_strand_id
1 'polypeptide(L)'
;MSDADQGAGDSEAVFAMLEELGVTNARELGLDHPGVVALLDASQQLDEGQPGLAMHTLEVELGEPDTPMPMEVGAAAFVLRGKAHEAQDRAYHARIDYEYALKMRPNIPYASEAIRRIDRRG
;
A
#
# COMPACT_ATOMS: atom_id res chain seq x y z
N MET A 1 -11.92 18.11 -23.66
CA MET A 1 -10.94 17.40 -22.81
C MET A 1 -10.21 16.45 -23.73
N SER A 2 -8.89 16.55 -23.79
CA SER A 2 -8.05 15.68 -24.63
C SER A 2 -7.60 14.45 -23.83
N ASP A 3 -7.20 13.38 -24.52
CA ASP A 3 -6.64 12.16 -23.89
C ASP A 3 -5.42 12.48 -23.00
N ALA A 4 -4.68 13.55 -23.33
CA ALA A 4 -3.57 14.04 -22.51
C ALA A 4 -4.03 14.66 -21.18
N ASP A 5 -5.18 15.35 -21.17
CA ASP A 5 -5.76 15.91 -19.94
C ASP A 5 -6.32 14.80 -19.03
N GLN A 6 -6.85 13.73 -19.64
CA GLN A 6 -7.34 12.55 -18.90
C GLN A 6 -6.19 11.75 -18.30
N GLY A 7 -5.15 11.43 -19.08
CA GLY A 7 -3.98 10.69 -18.57
C GLY A 7 -3.22 11.46 -17.47
N ALA A 8 -3.20 12.79 -17.54
CA ALA A 8 -2.67 13.63 -16.46
C ALA A 8 -3.54 13.56 -15.19
N GLY A 9 -4.86 13.62 -15.34
CA GLY A 9 -5.81 13.48 -14.22
C GLY A 9 -5.72 12.13 -13.52
N ASP A 10 -5.57 11.05 -14.29
CA ASP A 10 -5.45 9.69 -13.76
C ASP A 10 -4.13 9.52 -12.97
N SER A 11 -3.04 10.11 -13.47
CA SER A 11 -1.75 10.08 -12.79
C SER A 11 -1.76 10.83 -11.45
N GLU A 12 -2.45 11.97 -11.38
CA GLU A 12 -2.58 12.74 -10.13
C GLU A 12 -3.37 11.99 -9.06
N ALA A 13 -4.44 11.27 -9.45
CA ALA A 13 -5.18 10.42 -8.54
C ALA A 13 -4.32 9.28 -7.97
N VAL A 14 -3.46 8.69 -8.81
CA VAL A 14 -2.51 7.65 -8.39
C VAL A 14 -1.49 8.19 -7.39
N PHE A 15 -0.90 9.37 -7.63
CA PHE A 15 0.04 9.96 -6.70
C PHE A 15 -0.61 10.32 -5.35
N ALA A 16 -1.84 10.84 -5.35
CA ALA A 16 -2.57 11.11 -4.12
C ALA A 16 -2.79 9.83 -3.30
N MET A 17 -3.18 8.72 -3.94
CA MET A 17 -3.34 7.43 -3.28
C MET A 17 -2.02 6.91 -2.69
N LEU A 18 -0.92 7.02 -3.44
CA LEU A 18 0.42 6.66 -2.96
C LEU A 18 0.85 7.52 -1.76
N GLU A 19 0.58 8.82 -1.78
CA GLU A 19 0.83 9.72 -0.65
C GLU A 19 0.04 9.33 0.60
N GLU A 20 -1.23 8.91 0.46
CA GLU A 20 -2.04 8.41 1.57
C GLU A 20 -1.49 7.11 2.18
N LEU A 21 -0.88 6.26 1.37
CA LEU A 21 -0.15 5.07 1.82
C LEU A 21 1.21 5.43 2.44
N GLY A 22 1.62 6.69 2.37
CA GLY A 22 2.88 7.18 2.89
C GLY A 22 4.05 7.04 1.90
N VAL A 23 3.79 7.03 0.59
CA VAL A 23 4.80 7.12 -0.49
C VAL A 23 4.82 8.53 -1.07
N THR A 24 5.41 9.45 -0.32
CA THR A 24 5.54 10.87 -0.64
C THR A 24 6.56 11.14 -1.75
N ASN A 25 7.49 10.22 -1.99
CA ASN A 25 8.48 10.34 -3.07
C ASN A 25 8.06 9.64 -4.38
N ALA A 26 6.79 9.23 -4.51
CA ALA A 26 6.30 8.48 -5.67
C ALA A 26 6.58 9.17 -7.01
N ARG A 27 6.52 10.51 -7.06
CA ARG A 27 6.81 11.31 -8.26
C ARG A 27 8.28 11.22 -8.69
N GLU A 28 9.18 11.08 -7.73
CA GLU A 28 10.62 10.93 -7.98
C GLU A 28 10.95 9.51 -8.43
N LEU A 29 10.24 8.51 -7.86
CA LEU A 29 10.38 7.11 -8.23
C LEU A 29 9.85 6.83 -9.63
N GLY A 30 8.76 7.49 -10.03
CA GLY A 30 8.04 7.21 -11.27
C GLY A 30 7.01 6.09 -11.10
N LEU A 31 5.94 6.14 -11.89
CA LEU A 31 4.86 5.14 -11.86
C LEU A 31 5.29 3.78 -12.45
N ASP A 32 6.40 3.73 -13.15
CA ASP A 32 7.04 2.54 -13.70
C ASP A 32 8.04 1.88 -12.74
N HIS A 33 8.30 2.49 -11.58
CA HIS A 33 9.13 1.86 -10.55
C HIS A 33 8.49 0.53 -10.10
N PRO A 34 9.21 -0.61 -10.08
CA PRO A 34 8.63 -1.92 -9.80
C PRO A 34 7.84 -1.96 -8.48
N GLY A 35 8.39 -1.35 -7.43
CA GLY A 35 7.71 -1.24 -6.15
C GLY A 35 6.45 -0.37 -6.18
N VAL A 36 6.38 0.65 -7.04
CA VAL A 36 5.16 1.46 -7.21
C VAL A 36 4.12 0.63 -7.95
N VAL A 37 4.50 -0.01 -9.06
CA VAL A 37 3.61 -0.90 -9.83
C VAL A 37 2.97 -1.96 -8.93
N ALA A 38 3.77 -2.63 -8.10
CA ALA A 38 3.26 -3.64 -7.17
C ALA A 38 2.24 -3.08 -6.16
N LEU A 39 2.43 -1.84 -5.66
CA LEU A 39 1.45 -1.19 -4.78
C LEU A 39 0.15 -0.87 -5.51
N LEU A 40 0.23 -0.42 -6.76
CA LEU A 40 -0.93 -0.11 -7.58
C LEU A 40 -1.74 -1.37 -7.89
N ASP A 41 -1.06 -2.42 -8.33
CA ASP A 41 -1.68 -3.72 -8.62
C ASP A 41 -2.34 -4.29 -7.36
N ALA A 42 -1.64 -4.30 -6.22
CA ALA A 42 -2.20 -4.79 -4.96
C ALA A 42 -3.38 -3.94 -4.47
N SER A 43 -3.33 -2.61 -4.64
CA SER A 43 -4.46 -1.72 -4.30
C SER A 43 -5.67 -2.02 -5.17
N GLN A 44 -5.49 -2.17 -6.49
CA GLN A 44 -6.57 -2.51 -7.41
C GLN A 44 -7.19 -3.87 -7.06
N GLN A 45 -6.36 -4.88 -6.78
CA GLN A 45 -6.84 -6.21 -6.40
C GLN A 45 -7.65 -6.18 -5.10
N LEU A 46 -7.30 -5.30 -4.14
CA LEU A 46 -8.11 -5.10 -2.94
C LEU A 46 -9.47 -4.46 -3.26
N ASP A 47 -9.50 -3.47 -4.14
CA ASP A 47 -10.74 -2.82 -4.58
C ASP A 47 -11.66 -3.80 -5.33
N GLU A 48 -11.06 -4.77 -6.04
CA GLU A 48 -11.76 -5.87 -6.72
C GLU A 48 -12.16 -7.02 -5.78
N GLY A 49 -11.87 -6.92 -4.47
CA GLY A 49 -12.22 -7.95 -3.49
C GLY A 49 -11.37 -9.21 -3.58
N GLN A 50 -10.12 -9.09 -4.04
CA GLN A 50 -9.16 -10.18 -4.22
C GLN A 50 -7.98 -10.07 -3.22
N PRO A 51 -8.22 -10.09 -1.90
CA PRO A 51 -7.17 -9.85 -0.90
C PRO A 51 -6.08 -10.92 -0.89
N GLY A 52 -6.38 -12.14 -1.34
CA GLY A 52 -5.36 -13.20 -1.49
C GLY A 52 -4.38 -12.92 -2.62
N LEU A 53 -4.85 -12.36 -3.73
CA LEU A 53 -3.99 -11.96 -4.86
C LEU A 53 -3.14 -10.76 -4.47
N ALA A 54 -3.73 -9.75 -3.82
CA ALA A 54 -3.01 -8.59 -3.30
C ALA A 54 -1.84 -8.99 -2.40
N MET A 55 -2.08 -9.94 -1.50
CA MET A 55 -1.03 -10.45 -0.63
C MET A 55 0.07 -11.18 -1.40
N HIS A 56 -0.30 -12.00 -2.39
CA HIS A 56 0.66 -12.69 -3.25
C HIS A 56 1.54 -11.71 -4.03
N THR A 57 0.93 -10.70 -4.68
CA THR A 57 1.66 -9.64 -5.40
C THR A 57 2.65 -8.93 -4.46
N LEU A 58 2.20 -8.52 -3.27
CA LEU A 58 3.07 -7.86 -2.30
C LEU A 58 4.18 -8.77 -1.77
N GLU A 59 3.95 -10.06 -1.58
CA GLU A 59 4.97 -10.99 -1.09
C GLU A 59 6.02 -11.36 -2.14
N VAL A 60 5.62 -11.49 -3.41
CA VAL A 60 6.52 -11.84 -4.51
C VAL A 60 7.34 -10.62 -4.94
N GLU A 61 6.67 -9.51 -5.26
CA GLU A 61 7.33 -8.34 -5.86
C GLU A 61 8.18 -7.56 -4.87
N LEU A 62 7.87 -7.67 -3.58
CA LEU A 62 8.54 -6.92 -2.51
C LEU A 62 9.35 -7.81 -1.57
N GLY A 63 9.26 -9.13 -1.77
CA GLY A 63 10.03 -10.14 -1.04
C GLY A 63 11.34 -10.53 -1.71
N GLU A 64 11.63 -10.08 -2.94
CA GLU A 64 12.92 -10.32 -3.58
C GLU A 64 14.02 -9.43 -2.95
N PRO A 65 15.03 -10.02 -2.28
CA PRO A 65 16.03 -9.29 -1.49
C PRO A 65 17.04 -8.51 -2.33
N ASP A 66 17.07 -8.72 -3.65
CA ASP A 66 18.15 -8.23 -4.51
C ASP A 66 17.91 -6.80 -5.05
N THR A 67 16.69 -6.26 -4.89
CA THR A 67 16.40 -4.85 -5.15
C THR A 67 16.16 -4.14 -3.83
N PRO A 68 17.07 -3.26 -3.36
CA PRO A 68 16.82 -2.47 -2.17
C PRO A 68 15.59 -1.58 -2.40
N MET A 69 14.49 -1.95 -1.77
CA MET A 69 13.25 -1.19 -1.88
C MET A 69 13.32 0.13 -1.11
N PRO A 70 12.78 1.22 -1.66
CA PRO A 70 12.59 2.46 -0.90
C PRO A 70 11.76 2.17 0.36
N MET A 71 12.19 2.73 1.50
CA MET A 71 11.51 2.56 2.79
C MET A 71 10.01 2.91 2.72
N GLU A 72 9.65 3.92 1.93
CA GLU A 72 8.27 4.36 1.75
C GLU A 72 7.40 3.29 1.06
N VAL A 73 7.95 2.66 0.01
CA VAL A 73 7.29 1.55 -0.70
C VAL A 73 7.11 0.37 0.24
N GLY A 74 8.15 0.01 1.01
CA GLY A 74 8.07 -1.05 2.01
C GLY A 74 6.99 -0.77 3.05
N ALA A 75 6.91 0.45 3.59
CA ALA A 75 5.89 0.82 4.56
C ALA A 75 4.48 0.75 3.98
N ALA A 76 4.27 1.26 2.76
CA ALA A 76 2.99 1.19 2.05
C ALA A 76 2.55 -0.25 1.78
N ALA A 77 3.49 -1.14 1.48
CA ALA A 77 3.20 -2.56 1.29
C ALA A 77 2.65 -3.22 2.55
N PHE A 78 3.23 -2.93 3.71
CA PHE A 78 2.67 -3.37 4.98
C PHE A 78 1.27 -2.79 5.22
N VAL A 79 0.99 -1.55 4.80
CA VAL A 79 -0.38 -1.00 4.89
C VAL A 79 -1.36 -1.82 4.04
N LEU A 80 -1.03 -2.09 2.78
CA LEU A 80 -1.90 -2.86 1.87
C LEU A 80 -2.07 -4.31 2.34
N ARG A 81 -1.02 -4.95 2.88
CA ARG A 81 -1.13 -6.29 3.47
C ARG A 81 -2.01 -6.30 4.72
N GLY A 82 -1.93 -5.26 5.55
CA GLY A 82 -2.85 -5.04 6.65
C GLY A 82 -4.32 -4.96 6.19
N LYS A 83 -4.59 -4.22 5.11
CA LYS A 83 -5.93 -4.16 4.49
C LYS A 83 -6.37 -5.54 3.99
N ALA A 84 -5.48 -6.27 3.34
CA ALA A 84 -5.76 -7.63 2.85
C ALA A 84 -6.11 -8.59 4.00
N HIS A 85 -5.45 -8.47 5.15
CA HIS A 85 -5.78 -9.25 6.34
C HIS A 85 -7.10 -8.84 6.98
N GLU A 86 -7.43 -7.54 7.07
CA GLU A 86 -8.74 -7.09 7.55
C GLU A 86 -9.88 -7.61 6.66
N ALA A 87 -9.71 -7.58 5.34
CA ALA A 87 -10.68 -8.12 4.38
C ALA A 87 -10.91 -9.64 4.52
N GLN A 88 -10.01 -10.33 5.22
CA GLN A 88 -10.10 -11.77 5.50
C GLN A 88 -10.43 -12.07 6.97
N ASP A 89 -10.89 -11.08 7.74
CA ASP A 89 -11.18 -11.18 9.17
C ASP A 89 -9.98 -11.62 10.04
N ARG A 90 -8.75 -11.35 9.57
CA ARG A 90 -7.50 -11.71 10.26
C ARG A 90 -6.94 -10.54 11.08
N ALA A 91 -7.72 -10.06 12.04
CA ALA A 91 -7.42 -8.84 12.81
C ALA A 91 -6.02 -8.83 13.48
N TYR A 92 -5.58 -9.95 14.04
CA TYR A 92 -4.25 -10.06 14.66
C TYR A 92 -3.11 -9.81 13.66
N HIS A 93 -3.21 -10.41 12.46
CA HIS A 93 -2.20 -10.26 11.42
C HIS A 93 -2.24 -8.85 10.81
N ALA A 94 -3.44 -8.32 10.58
CA ALA A 94 -3.60 -6.94 10.10
C ALA A 94 -2.93 -5.94 11.05
N ARG A 95 -3.14 -6.11 12.36
CA ARG A 95 -2.53 -5.24 13.38
C ARG A 95 -1.00 -5.27 13.31
N ILE A 96 -0.40 -6.45 13.18
CA ILE A 96 1.06 -6.62 13.05
C ILE A 96 1.58 -5.85 11.83
N ASP A 97 0.89 -5.95 10.70
CA ASP A 97 1.29 -5.25 9.48
C ASP A 97 1.26 -3.74 9.62
N TYR A 98 0.18 -3.19 10.19
CA TYR A 98 0.12 -1.75 10.47
C TYR A 98 1.21 -1.29 11.44
N GLU A 99 1.58 -2.10 12.43
CA GLU A 99 2.69 -1.79 13.32
C GLU A 99 4.04 -1.79 12.59
N TYR A 100 4.26 -2.70 11.64
CA TYR A 100 5.47 -2.68 10.82
C TYR A 100 5.52 -1.46 9.90
N ALA A 101 4.39 -1.09 9.28
CA ALA A 101 4.29 0.14 8.50
C ALA A 101 4.69 1.36 9.34
N LEU A 102 4.17 1.47 10.58
CA LEU A 102 4.48 2.59 11.48
C LEU A 102 5.91 2.56 12.04
N LYS A 103 6.51 1.37 12.21
CA LYS A 103 7.94 1.25 12.57
C LYS A 103 8.85 1.80 11.47
N MET A 104 8.48 1.59 10.20
CA MET A 104 9.22 2.13 9.06
C MET A 104 8.92 3.62 8.84
N ARG A 105 7.64 4.00 8.93
CA ARG A 105 7.14 5.36 8.67
C ARG A 105 6.14 5.73 9.77
N PRO A 106 6.57 6.45 10.83
CA PRO A 106 5.71 6.75 11.98
C PRO A 106 4.44 7.56 11.70
N ASN A 107 4.35 8.20 10.53
CA ASN A 107 3.28 9.13 10.17
C ASN A 107 2.42 8.61 9.01
N ILE A 108 1.83 7.43 9.18
CA ILE A 108 0.81 6.89 8.25
C ILE A 108 -0.56 6.96 8.95
N PRO A 109 -1.40 7.97 8.68
CA PRO A 109 -2.67 8.16 9.38
C PRO A 109 -3.60 6.94 9.29
N TYR A 110 -3.64 6.29 8.12
CA TYR A 110 -4.45 5.10 7.90
C TYR A 110 -4.09 3.96 8.86
N ALA A 111 -2.80 3.62 8.97
CA ALA A 111 -2.32 2.53 9.83
C ALA A 111 -2.64 2.80 11.32
N SER A 112 -2.42 4.04 11.76
CA SER A 112 -2.75 4.47 13.13
C SER A 112 -4.24 4.38 13.47
N GLU A 113 -5.13 4.72 12.52
CA GLU A 113 -6.58 4.54 12.73
C GLU A 113 -7.00 3.08 12.65
N ALA A 114 -6.37 2.29 11.77
CA ALA A 114 -6.67 0.88 11.63
C ALA A 114 -6.35 0.08 12.90
N ILE A 115 -5.18 0.31 13.52
CA ILE A 115 -4.84 -0.29 14.82
C ILE A 115 -5.89 0.09 15.88
N ARG A 116 -6.24 1.38 15.99
CA ARG A 116 -7.28 1.84 16.94
C ARG A 116 -8.64 1.20 16.69
N ARG A 117 -9.01 0.92 15.45
CA ARG A 117 -10.26 0.22 15.10
C ARG A 117 -10.20 -1.25 15.51
N ILE A 118 -9.08 -1.93 15.25
CA ILE A 118 -8.87 -3.33 15.63
C ILE A 118 -8.91 -3.48 17.16
N ASP A 119 -8.17 -2.64 17.88
CA ASP A 119 -8.09 -2.69 19.36
C ASP A 119 -9.43 -2.41 20.04
N ARG A 120 -10.36 -1.71 19.37
CA ARG A 120 -11.73 -1.46 19.87
C ARG A 120 -12.69 -2.65 19.67
N ARG A 121 -12.34 -3.60 18.80
CA ARG A 121 -13.19 -4.76 18.44
C ARG A 121 -12.83 -6.04 19.20
N GLY A 122 -11.63 -6.12 19.77
CA GLY A 122 -11.16 -7.22 20.61
C GLY A 122 -11.46 -6.98 22.08
#